data_AF-A0A7S1E6F4-F1
#
_entry.id   AF-A0A7S1E6F4-F1
#
_cell.length_a   1.000
_cell.length_b   1.000
_cell.length_c   1.000
_cell.angle_alpha   90.00
_cell.angle_beta   90.00
_cell.angle_gamma   90.00
#
_symmetry.space_group_name_H-M   'P 1'
#
loop_
_entity.id
_entity.type
_entity.pdbx_description
1 polymer ?
#
loop_
_entity_poly.entity_id
_entity_poly.type
_entity_poly.pdbx_seq_one_letter_code
_entity_poly.pdbx_strand_id
1 'polypeptide(L)'
;RTTWGELHLMDALVIAQGPNYAMAKRLQQWRAVLARKEGCTVSINIAPATATASVVSNKGFAAAYGGMHVFKPMEIFYQEVSNAVMGMLLIYDISSPNSPAKPTFKLTNPQEIFAQNAFHGGAMRCLYKFTSIGEIAALVNYAKTYGMLMAVGGVAVAAAAVAFVSQNQ
;
A
#
# COMPACT_ATOMS: atom_id res chain seq x y z
N ARG A 1 -19.25 2.95 -13.25
CA ARG A 1 -19.03 3.17 -14.69
C ARG A 1 -19.65 4.51 -15.06
N THR A 2 -18.84 5.53 -15.29
CA THR A 2 -19.28 6.80 -15.91
C THR A 2 -18.89 6.76 -17.40
N THR A 3 -19.51 7.59 -18.21
CA THR A 3 -19.58 7.54 -19.68
C THR A 3 -18.27 7.86 -20.45
N TRP A 4 -17.10 7.70 -19.84
CA TRP A 4 -15.78 8.12 -20.38
C TRP A 4 -14.84 6.96 -20.77
N GLY A 5 -15.38 5.78 -21.09
CA GLY A 5 -14.60 4.55 -21.14
C GLY A 5 -14.24 4.05 -19.73
N GLU A 6 -13.66 2.85 -19.61
CA GLU A 6 -13.23 2.30 -18.33
C GLU A 6 -11.93 2.97 -17.85
N LEU A 7 -12.00 4.25 -17.49
CA LEU A 7 -10.87 4.94 -16.88
C LEU A 7 -10.80 4.54 -15.40
N HIS A 8 -9.78 3.75 -15.04
CA HIS A 8 -9.53 3.35 -13.66
C HIS A 8 -8.64 4.38 -12.96
N LEU A 9 -9.17 5.04 -11.94
CA LEU A 9 -8.43 6.00 -11.12
C LEU A 9 -7.98 5.31 -9.82
N MET A 10 -6.69 5.40 -9.52
CA MET A 10 -6.13 4.98 -8.25
C MET A 10 -5.62 6.19 -7.47
N ASP A 11 -6.19 6.43 -6.29
CA ASP A 11 -5.74 7.45 -5.34
C ASP A 11 -4.91 6.78 -4.23
N ALA A 12 -3.59 6.88 -4.35
CA ALA A 12 -2.62 6.35 -3.40
C ALA A 12 -1.85 7.45 -2.65
N LEU A 13 -2.38 8.67 -2.61
CA LEU A 13 -1.76 9.75 -1.86
C LEU A 13 -1.97 9.51 -0.35
N VAL A 14 -0.86 9.36 0.37
CA VAL A 14 -0.87 9.22 1.83
C VAL A 14 -0.52 10.57 2.45
N ILE A 15 -1.52 11.27 2.97
CA ILE A 15 -1.37 12.62 3.55
C ILE A 15 -0.28 12.66 4.63
N ALA A 16 -0.16 11.59 5.43
CA ALA A 16 0.84 11.49 6.49
C ALA A 16 2.31 11.55 6.00
N GLN A 17 2.56 11.30 4.71
CA GLN A 17 3.90 11.44 4.12
C GLN A 17 4.24 12.90 3.77
N GLY A 18 3.25 13.78 3.77
CA GLY A 18 3.40 15.20 3.51
C GLY A 18 3.57 15.58 2.03
N PRO A 19 3.43 16.87 1.71
CA PRO A 19 3.46 17.36 0.33
C PRO A 19 4.82 17.21 -0.34
N ASN A 20 5.93 17.32 0.42
CA ASN A 20 7.28 17.18 -0.12
C ASN A 20 7.54 15.77 -0.65
N TYR A 21 7.10 14.75 0.08
CA TYR A 21 7.25 13.36 -0.37
C TYR A 21 6.38 13.08 -1.59
N ALA A 22 5.13 13.55 -1.58
CA ALA A 22 4.22 13.42 -2.71
C ALA A 22 4.80 14.07 -3.98
N MET A 23 5.34 15.29 -3.86
CA MET A 23 6.03 15.98 -4.96
C MET A 23 7.25 15.21 -5.44
N ALA A 24 8.11 14.73 -4.54
CA ALA A 24 9.31 13.98 -4.90
C ALA A 24 8.97 12.71 -5.69
N LYS A 25 7.97 11.93 -5.25
CA LYS A 25 7.50 10.74 -5.98
C LYS A 25 6.90 11.08 -7.33
N ARG A 26 6.14 12.18 -7.42
CA ARG A 26 5.57 12.63 -8.69
C ARG A 26 6.66 13.08 -9.67
N LEU A 27 7.67 13.82 -9.20
CA LEU A 27 8.80 14.24 -10.00
C LEU A 27 9.59 13.05 -10.53
N GLN A 28 9.79 12.00 -9.71
CA GLN A 28 10.41 10.75 -10.15
C GLN A 28 9.66 10.12 -11.33
N GLN A 29 8.32 10.04 -11.25
CA GLN A 29 7.48 9.52 -12.33
C GLN A 29 7.56 10.37 -13.61
N TRP A 30 7.51 11.71 -13.47
CA TRP A 30 7.61 12.60 -14.63
C TRP A 30 8.96 12.49 -15.34
N ARG A 31 10.06 12.44 -14.57
CA ARG A 31 11.41 12.26 -15.15
C ARG A 31 11.53 10.93 -15.88
N ALA A 32 10.92 9.86 -15.36
CA ALA A 32 10.92 8.56 -16.03
C ALA A 32 10.18 8.59 -17.37
N VAL A 33 9.00 9.22 -17.42
CA VAL A 33 8.24 9.37 -18.66
C VAL A 33 9.02 10.19 -19.69
N LEU A 34 9.63 11.31 -19.27
CA LEU A 34 10.43 12.17 -20.17
C LEU A 34 11.67 11.44 -20.70
N ALA A 35 12.48 10.84 -19.83
CA ALA A 35 13.69 10.13 -20.24
C ALA A 35 13.38 8.98 -21.20
N ARG A 36 12.29 8.24 -20.97
CA ARG A 36 11.87 7.16 -21.88
C ARG A 36 11.43 7.71 -23.24
N LYS A 37 10.69 8.84 -23.26
CA LYS A 37 10.31 9.53 -24.49
C LYS A 37 11.54 9.99 -25.29
N GLU A 38 12.60 10.38 -24.60
CA GLU A 38 13.90 10.76 -25.19
C GLU A 38 14.74 9.56 -25.65
N GLY A 39 14.22 8.34 -25.55
CA GLY A 39 14.89 7.13 -26.03
C GLY A 39 15.74 6.41 -24.98
N CYS A 40 15.70 6.80 -23.71
CA CYS A 40 16.37 6.06 -22.66
C CYS A 40 15.60 4.77 -22.30
N THR A 41 16.34 3.72 -21.92
CA THR A 41 15.75 2.61 -21.17
C THR A 41 15.50 3.06 -19.73
N VAL A 42 14.28 2.90 -19.23
CA VAL A 42 13.90 3.38 -17.89
C VAL A 42 13.21 2.28 -17.10
N SER A 43 13.88 1.76 -16.07
CA SER A 43 13.26 0.82 -15.11
C SER A 43 12.59 1.60 -13.98
N ILE A 44 11.26 1.53 -13.92
CA ILE A 44 10.45 2.20 -12.87
C ILE A 44 9.22 1.36 -12.51
N ASN A 45 9.46 0.27 -11.80
CA ASN A 45 8.38 -0.65 -11.41
C ASN A 45 7.68 -0.18 -10.12
N ILE A 46 6.37 -0.43 -10.03
CA ILE A 46 5.60 -0.20 -8.81
C ILE A 46 5.75 -1.42 -7.90
N ALA A 47 6.34 -1.18 -6.72
CA ALA A 47 6.48 -2.16 -5.65
C ALA A 47 5.21 -2.23 -4.77
N PRO A 48 4.99 -3.32 -4.03
CA PRO A 48 3.84 -3.45 -3.16
C PRO A 48 4.09 -2.73 -1.83
N ALA A 49 3.05 -2.61 -1.01
CA ALA A 49 3.23 -2.26 0.39
C ALA A 49 4.10 -3.33 1.07
N THR A 50 5.28 -2.90 1.53
CA THR A 50 6.33 -3.80 2.03
C THR A 50 6.60 -3.50 3.49
N ALA A 51 6.52 -4.52 4.35
CA ALA A 51 6.79 -4.42 5.78
C ALA A 51 8.30 -4.34 6.08
N THR A 52 8.97 -3.33 5.52
CA THR A 52 10.39 -3.06 5.81
C THR A 52 10.57 -2.62 7.26
N ALA A 53 11.75 -2.87 7.82
CA ALA A 53 12.09 -2.41 9.18
C ALA A 53 11.85 -0.91 9.38
N SER A 54 12.14 -0.10 8.36
CA SER A 54 11.92 1.35 8.39
C SER A 54 10.45 1.73 8.45
N VAL A 55 9.56 1.00 7.76
CA VAL A 55 8.12 1.28 7.76
C VAL A 55 7.47 0.82 9.06
N VAL A 56 7.76 -0.41 9.50
CA VAL A 56 7.15 -1.00 10.70
C VAL A 56 7.75 -0.45 12.00
N SER A 57 8.85 0.31 11.94
CA SER A 57 9.34 1.07 13.10
C SER A 57 8.31 2.10 13.60
N ASN A 58 7.45 2.60 12.71
CA ASN A 58 6.27 3.37 13.08
C ASN A 58 5.14 2.42 13.50
N LYS A 59 4.74 2.48 14.77
CA LYS A 59 3.70 1.62 15.35
C LYS A 59 2.35 1.71 14.64
N GLY A 60 1.99 2.89 14.12
CA GLY A 60 0.75 3.09 13.36
C GLY A 60 0.76 2.31 12.04
N PHE A 61 1.87 2.39 11.28
CA PHE A 61 2.01 1.61 10.07
C PHE A 61 2.11 0.10 10.35
N ALA A 62 2.81 -0.30 11.40
CA ALA A 62 2.88 -1.71 11.81
C ALA A 62 1.48 -2.27 12.12
N ALA A 63 0.66 -1.54 12.89
CA ALA A 63 -0.70 -1.94 13.21
C ALA A 63 -1.58 -2.00 11.95
N ALA A 64 -1.52 -0.98 11.08
CA ALA A 64 -2.26 -0.96 9.83
C ALA A 64 -1.88 -2.15 8.93
N TYR A 65 -0.59 -2.42 8.75
CA TYR A 65 -0.11 -3.55 7.96
C TYR A 65 -0.56 -4.89 8.53
N GLY A 66 -0.57 -5.02 9.86
CA GLY A 66 -1.07 -6.19 10.57
C GLY A 66 -2.53 -6.52 10.25
N GLY A 67 -3.38 -5.53 9.93
CA GLY A 67 -4.79 -5.74 9.59
C GLY A 67 -5.15 -5.62 8.11
N MET A 68 -4.27 -5.09 7.25
CA MET A 68 -4.62 -4.75 5.86
C MET A 68 -5.07 -5.95 5.02
N HIS A 69 -4.68 -7.17 5.39
CA HIS A 69 -5.05 -8.43 4.72
C HIS A 69 -6.56 -8.74 4.71
N VAL A 70 -7.36 -8.06 5.56
CA VAL A 70 -8.83 -8.19 5.56
C VAL A 70 -9.47 -7.47 4.37
N PHE A 71 -8.80 -6.47 3.79
CA PHE A 71 -9.28 -5.73 2.63
C PHE A 71 -8.83 -6.40 1.34
N LYS A 72 -9.56 -7.41 0.87
CA LYS A 72 -9.21 -8.10 -0.39
C LYS A 72 -9.27 -7.15 -1.60
N PRO A 73 -8.30 -7.19 -2.54
CA PRO A 73 -7.19 -8.15 -2.66
C PRO A 73 -5.85 -7.67 -2.07
N MET A 74 -5.85 -6.76 -1.09
CA MET A 74 -4.63 -6.18 -0.52
C MET A 74 -3.76 -7.23 0.17
N GLU A 75 -2.45 -7.14 -0.07
CA GLU A 75 -1.43 -7.96 0.54
C GLU A 75 -0.20 -7.11 0.90
N ILE A 76 0.30 -7.33 2.12
CA ILE A 76 1.53 -6.72 2.62
C ILE A 76 2.64 -7.75 2.48
N PHE A 77 3.69 -7.37 1.79
CA PHE A 77 4.81 -8.27 1.50
C PHE A 77 5.95 -8.09 2.48
N TYR A 78 6.65 -9.20 2.73
CA TYR A 78 7.94 -9.17 3.40
C TYR A 78 9.00 -8.54 2.50
N GLN A 79 10.00 -7.92 3.11
CA GLN A 79 11.05 -7.18 2.41
C GLN A 79 11.83 -8.06 1.44
N GLU A 80 12.07 -9.33 1.79
CA GLU A 80 12.78 -10.32 0.99
C GLU A 80 12.07 -10.57 -0.34
N VAL A 81 10.74 -10.71 -0.31
CA VAL A 81 9.92 -10.94 -1.50
C VAL A 81 9.93 -9.72 -2.40
N SER A 82 9.71 -8.53 -1.82
CA SER A 82 9.77 -7.28 -2.59
C SER A 82 11.15 -7.07 -3.22
N ASN A 83 12.23 -7.33 -2.48
CA ASN A 83 13.59 -7.22 -3.01
C ASN A 83 13.85 -8.19 -4.17
N ALA A 84 13.46 -9.46 -4.02
CA ALA A 84 13.61 -10.47 -5.05
C ALA A 84 12.84 -10.10 -6.33
N VAL A 85 11.56 -9.74 -6.20
CA VAL A 85 10.72 -9.39 -7.36
C VAL A 85 11.20 -8.11 -8.03
N MET A 86 11.51 -7.06 -7.27
CA MET A 86 11.98 -5.79 -7.84
C MET A 86 13.36 -5.92 -8.48
N GLY A 87 14.25 -6.74 -7.91
CA GLY A 87 15.54 -7.08 -8.52
C GLY A 87 15.38 -7.83 -9.83
N MET A 88 14.49 -8.83 -9.87
CA MET A 88 14.20 -9.57 -11.10
C MET A 88 13.55 -8.70 -12.18
N LEU A 89 12.65 -7.78 -11.81
CA LEU A 89 12.07 -6.81 -12.74
C LEU A 89 13.13 -5.85 -13.31
N LEU A 90 14.10 -5.42 -12.50
CA LEU A 90 15.23 -4.62 -13.00
C LEU A 90 16.06 -5.40 -14.03
N ILE A 91 16.39 -6.67 -13.74
CA ILE A 91 17.13 -7.53 -14.67
C ILE A 91 16.33 -7.73 -15.96
N TYR A 92 15.01 -7.95 -15.85
CA TYR A 92 14.11 -8.06 -16.99
C TYR A 92 14.09 -6.78 -17.83
N ASP A 93 14.01 -5.62 -17.20
CA ASP A 93 14.00 -4.32 -17.89
C ASP A 93 15.28 -4.02 -18.66
N ILE A 94 16.41 -4.47 -18.14
CA ILE A 94 17.72 -4.31 -18.80
C ILE A 94 17.88 -5.34 -19.92
N SER A 95 17.49 -6.59 -19.69
CA SER A 95 17.88 -7.72 -20.55
C SER A 95 16.86 -8.04 -21.64
N SER A 96 15.57 -7.76 -21.42
CA SER A 96 14.50 -8.14 -22.34
C SER A 96 14.23 -7.04 -23.39
N PRO A 97 14.27 -7.36 -24.70
CA PRO A 97 13.82 -6.43 -25.74
C PRO A 97 12.33 -6.07 -25.63
N ASN A 98 11.53 -6.95 -25.02
CA ASN A 98 10.09 -6.80 -24.85
C ASN A 98 9.70 -6.15 -23.52
N SER A 99 10.66 -5.60 -22.77
CA SER A 99 10.31 -4.88 -21.53
C SER A 99 9.64 -3.52 -21.85
N PRO A 100 8.58 -3.13 -21.11
CA PRO A 100 8.01 -1.78 -21.12
C PRO A 100 9.03 -0.66 -20.86
N ALA A 101 10.14 -0.97 -20.18
CA ALA A 101 11.24 -0.06 -19.92
C ALA A 101 11.99 0.37 -21.20
N LYS A 102 11.96 -0.45 -22.27
CA LYS A 102 12.62 -0.15 -23.54
C LYS A 102 11.82 0.88 -24.32
N PRO A 103 12.45 1.93 -24.89
CA PRO A 103 11.74 2.94 -25.68
C PRO A 103 11.04 2.34 -26.91
N THR A 104 11.56 1.23 -27.44
CA THR A 104 11.02 0.47 -28.58
C THR A 104 9.72 -0.25 -28.28
N PHE A 105 9.42 -0.55 -27.00
CA PHE A 105 8.15 -1.13 -26.61
C PHE A 105 7.04 -0.08 -26.77
N LYS A 106 5.98 -0.39 -27.52
CA LYS A 106 4.89 0.56 -27.77
C LYS A 106 3.93 0.59 -26.57
N LEU A 107 3.74 1.77 -25.99
CA LEU A 107 2.72 2.03 -24.97
C LEU A 107 1.59 2.84 -25.61
N THR A 108 0.34 2.53 -25.26
CA THR A 108 -0.82 3.31 -25.72
C THR A 108 -0.87 4.66 -24.99
N ASN A 109 -0.48 4.65 -23.71
CA ASN A 109 -0.36 5.83 -22.86
C ASN A 109 0.99 5.79 -22.12
N PRO A 110 1.75 6.90 -22.02
CA PRO A 110 3.02 6.91 -21.29
C PRO A 110 2.92 6.43 -19.83
N GLN A 111 1.75 6.55 -19.18
CA GLN A 111 1.51 6.07 -17.82
C GLN A 111 1.46 4.53 -17.72
N GLU A 112 1.29 3.81 -18.82
CA GLU A 112 1.30 2.33 -18.83
C GLU A 112 2.65 1.76 -18.38
N ILE A 113 3.75 2.53 -18.46
CA ILE A 113 5.05 2.09 -17.93
C ILE A 113 4.98 1.73 -16.44
N PHE A 114 4.07 2.36 -15.68
CA PHE A 114 3.87 2.07 -14.26
C PHE A 114 2.93 0.88 -14.01
N ALA A 115 2.16 0.47 -15.01
CA ALA A 115 1.09 -0.53 -14.86
C ALA A 115 1.48 -1.92 -15.39
N GLN A 116 2.19 -2.00 -16.52
CA GLN A 116 2.48 -3.26 -17.23
C GLN A 116 3.18 -4.31 -16.35
N ASN A 117 4.17 -3.89 -15.55
CA ASN A 117 4.95 -4.76 -14.67
C ASN A 117 4.68 -4.49 -13.18
N ALA A 118 3.52 -3.89 -12.84
CA ALA A 118 3.24 -3.47 -11.47
C ALA A 118 3.09 -4.66 -10.52
N PHE A 119 4.03 -4.79 -9.57
CA PHE A 119 3.88 -5.69 -8.42
C PHE A 119 3.16 -4.96 -7.28
N HIS A 120 1.90 -4.59 -7.50
CA HIS A 120 1.21 -3.61 -6.64
C HIS A 120 0.53 -4.23 -5.39
N GLY A 121 0.64 -5.53 -5.13
CA GLY A 121 0.09 -6.19 -3.94
C GLY A 121 -1.42 -6.00 -3.73
N GLY A 122 -2.19 -5.92 -4.82
CA GLY A 122 -3.64 -5.69 -4.76
C GLY A 122 -4.07 -4.22 -4.66
N ALA A 123 -3.14 -3.29 -4.38
CA ALA A 123 -3.38 -1.85 -4.26
C ALA A 123 -4.26 -1.24 -5.37
N MET A 124 -3.88 -1.45 -6.64
CA MET A 124 -4.59 -0.89 -7.80
C MET A 124 -5.95 -1.55 -8.07
N ARG A 125 -6.24 -2.68 -7.43
CA ARG A 125 -7.50 -3.44 -7.56
C ARG A 125 -8.38 -3.30 -6.31
N CYS A 126 -7.90 -2.62 -5.27
CA CYS A 126 -8.65 -2.42 -4.05
C CYS A 126 -9.74 -1.36 -4.29
N LEU A 127 -10.96 -1.65 -3.86
CA LEU A 127 -12.09 -0.73 -4.00
C LEU A 127 -11.97 0.50 -3.09
N TYR A 128 -11.21 0.37 -2.00
CA TYR A 128 -11.09 1.39 -0.97
C TYR A 128 -9.79 2.19 -1.14
N LYS A 129 -9.82 3.46 -0.73
CA LYS A 129 -8.62 4.30 -0.67
C LYS A 129 -7.65 3.79 0.40
N PHE A 130 -6.35 3.93 0.14
CA PHE A 130 -5.31 3.58 1.11
C PHE A 130 -5.48 4.28 2.46
N THR A 131 -5.89 5.54 2.43
CA THR A 131 -6.14 6.35 3.64
C THR A 131 -7.34 5.85 4.43
N SER A 132 -8.38 5.33 3.77
CA SER A 132 -9.60 4.84 4.43
C SER A 132 -9.42 3.48 5.09
N ILE A 133 -8.56 2.62 4.55
CA ILE A 133 -8.37 1.27 5.10
C ILE A 133 -7.37 1.22 6.26
N GLY A 134 -6.45 2.18 6.35
CA GLY A 134 -5.33 2.13 7.30
C GLY A 134 -5.78 2.12 8.77
N GLU A 135 -6.69 3.02 9.14
CA GLU A 135 -7.20 3.14 10.52
C GLU A 135 -8.03 1.92 10.92
N ILE A 136 -8.92 1.46 10.02
CA ILE A 136 -9.74 0.27 10.27
C ILE A 136 -8.86 -0.98 10.34
N ALA A 137 -7.85 -1.11 9.48
CA ALA A 137 -6.88 -2.20 9.55
C ALA A 137 -6.12 -2.19 10.89
N ALA A 138 -5.71 -1.02 11.39
CA ALA A 138 -5.07 -0.90 12.69
C ALA A 138 -6.00 -1.34 13.83
N LEU A 139 -7.28 -0.93 13.80
CA LEU A 139 -8.29 -1.36 14.77
C LEU A 139 -8.51 -2.88 14.75
N VAL A 140 -8.62 -3.47 13.56
CA VAL A 140 -8.73 -4.93 13.39
C VAL A 140 -7.51 -5.63 13.97
N ASN A 141 -6.31 -5.11 13.73
CA ASN A 141 -5.09 -5.65 14.30
C ASN A 141 -5.10 -5.57 15.84
N TYR A 142 -5.46 -4.42 16.42
CA TYR A 142 -5.55 -4.28 17.87
C TYR A 142 -6.62 -5.16 18.51
N ALA A 143 -7.79 -5.29 17.87
CA ALA A 143 -8.83 -6.20 18.33
C ALA A 143 -8.34 -7.66 18.32
N LYS A 144 -7.57 -8.06 17.30
CA LYS A 144 -6.98 -9.40 17.23
C LYS A 144 -5.87 -9.61 18.27
N THR A 145 -5.01 -8.63 18.50
CA THR A 145 -3.87 -8.73 19.43
C THR A 145 -4.29 -8.62 20.89
N TYR A 146 -5.21 -7.71 21.21
CA TYR A 146 -5.58 -7.35 22.59
C TYR A 146 -7.03 -7.70 22.95
N GLY A 147 -7.78 -8.36 22.06
CA GLY A 147 -9.21 -8.62 22.26
C GLY A 147 -9.54 -9.34 23.56
N MET A 148 -8.71 -10.31 23.96
CA MET A 148 -8.89 -11.02 25.24
C MET A 148 -8.68 -10.08 26.44
N LEU A 149 -7.65 -9.23 26.41
CA LEU A 149 -7.40 -8.26 27.47
C LEU A 149 -8.53 -7.22 27.54
N MET A 150 -9.03 -6.76 26.39
CA MET A 150 -10.18 -5.84 26.34
C MET A 150 -11.44 -6.49 26.90
N ALA A 151 -11.70 -7.78 26.59
CA ALA A 151 -12.83 -8.51 27.11
C ALA A 151 -12.76 -8.68 28.63
N VAL A 152 -11.61 -9.12 29.15
CA VAL A 152 -11.39 -9.28 30.60
C VAL A 152 -11.51 -7.94 31.32
N GLY A 153 -10.90 -6.88 30.79
CA GLY A 153 -11.02 -5.53 31.34
C GLY A 153 -12.47 -5.03 31.34
N GLY A 154 -13.22 -5.27 30.26
CA GLY A 154 -14.64 -4.92 30.17
C GLY A 154 -15.51 -5.63 31.21
N VAL A 155 -15.29 -6.93 31.41
CA VAL A 155 -15.98 -7.70 32.47
C VAL A 155 -15.63 -7.17 33.86
N ALA A 156 -14.36 -6.86 34.13
CA ALA A 156 -13.92 -6.32 35.40
C ALA A 156 -14.56 -4.95 35.71
N VAL A 157 -14.61 -4.05 34.71
CA VAL A 157 -15.26 -2.74 34.84
C VAL A 157 -16.77 -2.89 35.10
N ALA A 158 -17.43 -3.78 34.36
CA ALA A 158 -18.86 -4.05 34.56
C ALA A 158 -19.14 -4.61 35.97
N ALA A 159 -18.34 -5.56 36.43
CA ALA A 159 -18.46 -6.13 37.77
C ALA A 159 -18.24 -5.06 38.87
N ALA A 160 -17.24 -4.18 38.70
CA ALA A 160 -16.98 -3.08 39.61
C ALA A 160 -18.13 -2.06 39.64
N ALA A 161 -18.71 -1.74 38.48
CA ALA A 161 -19.85 -0.85 38.38
C ALA A 161 -21.09 -1.43 39.08
N VAL A 162 -21.36 -2.73 38.88
CA VAL A 162 -22.45 -3.44 39.58
C VAL A 162 -22.23 -3.42 41.09
N ALA A 163 -21.02 -3.71 41.55
CA ALA A 163 -20.67 -3.67 42.97
C ALA A 163 -20.87 -2.27 43.58
N PHE A 164 -20.40 -1.21 42.89
CA PHE A 164 -20.56 0.17 43.35
C PHE A 164 -22.03 0.60 43.44
N VAL A 165 -22.85 0.27 42.44
CA VAL A 165 -24.29 0.56 42.49
C VAL A 165 -24.95 -0.17 43.64
N SER A 166 -24.63 -1.46 43.84
CA SER A 166 -25.21 -2.29 44.91
C SER A 166 -24.87 -1.83 46.32
N GLN A 167 -23.73 -1.17 46.53
CA GLN A 167 -23.30 -0.67 47.84
C GLN A 167 -23.86 0.72 48.18
N ASN A 168 -24.36 1.45 47.17
CA ASN A 168 -24.91 2.80 47.32
C ASN A 168 -26.43 2.86 47.13
N GLN A 169 -27.12 1.72 47.16
CA GLN A 169 -28.57 1.59 47.32
C GLN A 169 -28.89 1.17 48.76
#